data_AF-A0A1B8P7H6-F1
#
_entry.id   AF-A0A1B8P7H6-F1
#
_cell.length_a   1.000
_cell.length_b   1.000
_cell.length_c   1.000
_cell.angle_alpha   90.00
_cell.angle_beta   90.00
_cell.angle_gamma   90.00
#
_symmetry.space_group_name_H-M   'P 1'
#
loop_
_entity.id
_entity.type
_entity.pdbx_description
1 polymer ?
#
loop_
_entity_poly.entity_id
_entity_poly.type
_entity_poly.pdbx_seq_one_letter_code
_entity_poly.pdbx_strand_id
1 'polypeptide(L)'
;MPPLDLATLESALSWARQGHDVWLCTVLATFGSSPRPPGALLAATRDGEHVGSLSGGCVEDDFLTRLASGEFDAAPRLVSYGDNGEQGPQLPCGGVLEVLVERFPAGEASTTLLAAMSDILRGAPPRLREVALDDGATRLLDDDGLGPRVERTHDRVRLRLAPTHRLIIAGISPVTRFCAEFARALDFEVIVCDPREEACRTFDIEGVQVVQRLPSSLIPEASHDGTAVVALTHDPRIDDLAMIEAVRTPAFYIGVMGSHRTSEARAERLRRSGGLDEAQIDRLHMPIGLDLGSKTPAEIALAVMADILRVQRGRQP
;
A
#
# COMPACT_ATOMS: atom_id res chain seq x y z
N MET A 1 3.42 -7.86 -9.22
CA MET A 1 3.27 -8.65 -7.98
C MET A 1 2.50 -7.77 -7.02
N PRO A 2 1.45 -8.26 -6.34
CA PRO A 2 0.75 -7.45 -5.35
C PRO A 2 1.74 -7.02 -4.25
N PRO A 3 1.51 -5.88 -3.58
CA PRO A 3 2.38 -5.47 -2.49
C PRO A 3 2.39 -6.52 -1.38
N LEU A 4 3.51 -6.64 -0.67
CA LEU A 4 3.82 -7.81 0.17
C LEU A 4 2.73 -8.11 1.20
N ASP A 5 2.20 -7.08 1.89
CA ASP A 5 1.18 -7.27 2.93
C ASP A 5 -0.15 -7.82 2.36
N LEU A 6 -0.54 -7.43 1.14
CA LEU A 6 -1.71 -8.00 0.46
C LEU A 6 -1.46 -9.47 0.09
N ALA A 7 -0.28 -9.77 -0.47
CA ALA A 7 0.11 -11.14 -0.79
C ALA A 7 0.12 -12.06 0.46
N THR A 8 0.58 -11.53 1.60
CA THR A 8 0.58 -12.21 2.90
C THR A 8 -0.85 -12.57 3.33
N LEU A 9 -1.79 -11.62 3.29
CA LEU A 9 -3.17 -11.89 3.68
C LEU A 9 -3.92 -12.80 2.70
N GLU A 10 -3.65 -12.69 1.40
CA GLU A 10 -4.19 -13.60 0.40
C GLU A 10 -3.73 -15.05 0.62
N SER A 11 -2.44 -15.23 0.95
CA SER A 11 -1.86 -16.55 1.26
C SER A 11 -2.45 -17.11 2.55
N ALA A 12 -2.52 -16.31 3.61
CA ALA A 12 -3.17 -16.66 4.87
C ALA A 12 -4.63 -17.11 4.66
N LEU A 13 -5.40 -16.34 3.88
CA LEU A 13 -6.79 -16.67 3.55
C LEU A 13 -6.89 -17.97 2.75
N SER A 14 -5.97 -18.19 1.81
CA SER A 14 -5.91 -19.43 1.02
C SER A 14 -5.67 -20.65 1.91
N TRP A 15 -4.69 -20.60 2.81
CA TRP A 15 -4.39 -21.68 3.75
C TRP A 15 -5.55 -21.94 4.72
N ALA A 16 -6.17 -20.88 5.26
CA ALA A 16 -7.33 -21.02 6.13
C ALA A 16 -8.52 -21.71 5.43
N ARG A 17 -8.77 -21.38 4.15
CA ARG A 17 -9.79 -22.03 3.31
C ARG A 17 -9.50 -23.50 3.02
N GLN A 18 -8.22 -23.88 3.03
CA GLN A 18 -7.77 -25.27 2.90
C GLN A 18 -7.85 -26.04 4.22
N GLY A 19 -8.26 -25.39 5.31
CA GLY A 19 -8.41 -26.01 6.63
C GLY A 19 -7.13 -26.05 7.45
N HIS A 20 -6.14 -25.23 7.11
CA HIS A 20 -4.93 -25.07 7.92
C HIS A 20 -5.11 -23.98 8.98
N ASP A 21 -4.51 -24.20 10.14
CA ASP A 21 -4.24 -23.13 11.09
C ASP A 21 -3.19 -22.18 10.52
N VAL A 22 -3.39 -20.89 10.74
CA VAL A 22 -2.49 -19.83 10.27
C VAL A 22 -2.01 -19.01 11.46
N TRP A 23 -0.72 -18.70 11.50
CA TRP A 23 -0.16 -17.73 12.43
C TRP A 23 0.15 -16.45 11.68
N LEU A 24 -0.48 -15.35 12.12
CA LEU A 24 -0.26 -14.02 11.56
C LEU A 24 0.59 -13.22 12.56
N CYS A 25 1.72 -12.74 12.07
CA CYS A 25 2.67 -11.91 12.79
C CYS A 25 2.55 -10.48 12.29
N THR A 26 2.40 -9.53 13.22
CA THR A 26 2.35 -8.09 12.92
C THR A 26 3.44 -7.35 13.67
N VAL A 27 4.28 -6.60 12.96
CA VAL A 27 5.25 -5.70 13.59
C VAL A 27 4.51 -4.57 14.32
N LEU A 28 4.69 -4.44 15.62
CA LEU A 28 4.04 -3.39 16.42
C LEU A 28 4.90 -2.14 16.55
N ALA A 29 6.19 -2.33 16.81
CA ALA A 29 7.13 -1.25 17.04
C ALA A 29 8.53 -1.66 16.60
N THR A 30 9.32 -0.66 16.23
CA THR A 30 10.71 -0.81 15.85
C THR A 30 11.56 0.29 16.46
N PHE A 31 12.70 -0.06 17.02
CA PHE A 31 13.70 0.88 17.51
C PHE A 31 15.05 0.62 16.84
N GLY A 32 15.77 1.68 16.50
CA GLY A 32 17.04 1.59 15.77
C GLY A 32 16.85 1.21 14.29
N SER A 33 17.85 0.56 13.72
CA SER A 33 17.89 0.17 12.30
C SER A 33 17.08 -1.12 12.04
N SER A 34 15.78 -1.08 12.30
CA SER A 34 14.88 -2.19 11.94
C SER A 34 14.41 -2.05 10.48
N PRO A 35 14.38 -3.14 9.69
CA PRO A 35 14.19 -3.05 8.24
C PRO A 35 12.71 -3.00 7.79
N ARG A 36 11.73 -3.32 8.64
CA ARG A 36 10.29 -3.26 8.29
C ARG A 36 9.54 -2.32 9.23
N PRO A 37 8.61 -1.49 8.73
CA PRO A 37 7.89 -0.53 9.56
C PRO A 37 6.77 -1.21 10.38
N PRO A 38 6.26 -0.53 11.44
CA PRO A 38 5.02 -0.93 12.12
C PRO A 38 3.88 -1.25 11.15
N GLY A 39 3.16 -2.34 11.45
CA GLY A 39 2.09 -2.94 10.67
C GLY A 39 2.53 -3.92 9.59
N ALA A 40 3.84 -4.12 9.36
CA ALA A 40 4.32 -5.14 8.41
C ALA A 40 3.87 -6.55 8.84
N LEU A 41 3.51 -7.38 7.87
CA LEU A 41 2.91 -8.69 8.10
C LEU A 41 3.84 -9.85 7.68
N LEU A 42 3.74 -10.95 8.43
CA LEU A 42 4.19 -12.28 8.04
C LEU A 42 3.09 -13.29 8.40
N ALA A 43 2.77 -14.20 7.50
CA ALA A 43 1.86 -15.31 7.75
C ALA A 43 2.62 -16.63 7.60
N ALA A 44 2.35 -17.59 8.48
CA ALA A 44 2.93 -18.92 8.40
C ALA A 44 1.93 -20.02 8.77
N THR A 45 2.15 -21.22 8.25
CA THR A 45 1.47 -22.45 8.68
C THR A 45 2.36 -23.23 9.65
N ARG A 46 1.77 -24.21 10.34
CA ARG A 46 2.52 -25.06 11.29
C ARG A 46 3.67 -25.82 10.64
N ASP A 47 3.54 -26.16 9.36
CA ASP A 47 4.51 -26.95 8.59
C ASP A 47 5.70 -26.10 8.08
N GLY A 48 5.71 -24.80 8.37
CA GLY A 48 6.82 -23.89 8.06
C GLY A 48 6.68 -23.14 6.74
N GLU A 49 5.60 -23.36 5.97
CA GLU A 49 5.28 -22.49 4.84
C GLU A 49 5.01 -21.08 5.34
N HIS A 50 5.56 -20.05 4.70
CA HIS A 50 5.37 -18.66 5.11
C HIS A 50 5.46 -17.67 3.94
N VAL A 51 4.80 -16.53 4.10
CA VAL A 51 4.81 -15.38 3.18
C VAL A 51 4.86 -14.10 4.01
N GLY A 52 5.56 -13.08 3.51
CA GLY A 52 5.76 -11.81 4.22
C GLY A 52 7.13 -11.74 4.91
N SER A 53 7.35 -10.65 5.64
CA SER A 53 8.64 -10.44 6.32
C SER A 53 8.52 -9.47 7.50
N LEU A 54 9.19 -9.84 8.59
CA LEU A 54 9.34 -9.07 9.82
C LEU A 54 10.69 -8.32 9.87
N SER A 55 11.77 -8.99 9.44
CA SER A 55 13.14 -8.45 9.49
C SER A 55 13.99 -8.78 8.27
N GLY A 56 13.58 -9.76 7.45
CA GLY A 56 14.31 -10.20 6.27
C GLY A 56 15.37 -11.27 6.57
N GLY A 57 15.20 -12.08 7.62
CA GLY A 57 16.07 -13.23 7.89
C GLY A 57 15.92 -13.83 9.29
N CYS A 58 16.82 -13.47 10.19
CA CYS A 58 17.02 -14.19 11.46
C CYS A 58 15.79 -14.24 12.39
N VAL A 59 14.91 -13.24 12.35
CA VAL A 59 13.67 -13.23 13.15
C VAL A 59 12.69 -14.27 12.63
N GLU A 60 12.59 -14.39 11.31
CA GLU A 60 11.69 -15.33 10.66
C GLU A 60 12.09 -16.78 10.96
N ASP A 61 13.38 -17.11 10.93
CA ASP A 61 13.87 -18.46 11.25
C ASP A 61 13.60 -18.85 12.71
N ASP A 62 13.82 -17.93 13.67
CA ASP A 62 13.51 -18.15 15.09
C ASP A 62 12.01 -18.32 15.31
N PHE A 63 11.21 -17.43 14.71
CA PHE A 63 9.76 -17.51 14.76
C PHE A 63 9.26 -18.87 14.27
N LEU A 64 9.74 -19.34 13.10
CA LEU A 64 9.34 -20.65 12.55
C LEU A 64 9.77 -21.82 13.44
N THR A 65 10.96 -21.73 14.05
CA THR A 65 11.45 -22.75 14.99
C THR A 65 10.56 -22.85 16.23
N ARG A 66 10.15 -21.71 16.80
CA ARG A 66 9.27 -21.63 17.97
C ARG A 66 7.82 -21.96 17.63
N LEU A 67 7.39 -21.65 16.41
CA LEU A 67 6.11 -22.08 15.88
C LEU A 67 6.06 -23.61 15.79
N ALA A 68 7.11 -24.24 15.25
CA ALA A 68 7.21 -25.70 15.14
C ALA A 68 7.22 -26.41 16.51
N SER A 69 7.67 -25.75 17.58
CA SER A 69 7.64 -26.28 18.96
C SER A 69 6.29 -26.11 19.66
N GLY A 70 5.36 -25.32 19.11
CA GLY A 70 4.02 -25.09 19.65
C GLY A 70 3.92 -23.95 20.66
N GLU A 71 4.95 -23.10 20.74
CA GLU A 71 4.98 -21.98 21.68
C GLU A 71 3.79 -21.00 21.50
N PHE A 72 3.30 -20.89 20.27
CA PHE A 72 2.24 -19.98 19.86
C PHE A 72 0.85 -20.62 19.74
N ASP A 73 0.64 -21.82 20.31
CA ASP A 73 -0.67 -22.50 20.25
C ASP A 73 -1.74 -21.80 21.09
N ALA A 74 -1.33 -21.08 22.14
CA ALA A 74 -2.18 -20.27 23.04
C ALA A 74 -2.06 -18.76 22.77
N ALA A 75 -1.85 -18.37 21.50
CA ALA A 75 -1.82 -16.98 21.06
C ALA A 75 -3.16 -16.24 21.34
N PRO A 76 -3.17 -14.89 21.45
CA PRO A 76 -2.13 -13.95 21.03
C PRO A 76 -0.91 -13.90 21.97
N ARG A 77 0.28 -13.66 21.41
CA ARG A 77 1.51 -13.41 22.17
C ARG A 77 2.24 -12.20 21.64
N LEU A 78 2.87 -11.45 22.54
CA LEU A 78 3.81 -10.40 22.19
C LEU A 78 5.22 -10.95 22.30
N VAL A 79 6.00 -10.83 21.23
CA VAL A 79 7.38 -11.28 21.15
C VAL A 79 8.27 -10.08 20.91
N SER A 80 9.37 -9.98 21.64
CA SER A 80 10.37 -8.92 21.48
C SER A 80 11.69 -9.53 21.04
N TYR A 81 12.26 -8.98 19.96
CA TYR A 81 13.57 -9.34 19.40
C TYR A 81 14.54 -8.16 19.54
N GLY A 82 15.83 -8.41 19.80
CA GLY A 82 16.85 -7.36 19.95
C GLY A 82 17.43 -7.23 21.36
N ASP A 83 18.23 -6.18 21.58
CA ASP A 83 18.96 -6.00 22.85
C ASP A 83 17.99 -5.58 23.97
N ASN A 84 17.81 -6.47 24.96
CA ASN A 84 16.75 -6.54 25.99
C ASN A 84 15.46 -7.32 25.65
N GLY A 85 15.38 -8.04 24.52
CA GLY A 85 14.32 -9.02 24.31
C GLY A 85 14.51 -10.24 25.22
N GLU A 86 13.63 -10.45 26.19
CA GLU A 86 13.71 -11.63 27.09
C GLU A 86 13.52 -12.98 26.38
N GLN A 87 13.11 -12.99 25.10
CA GLN A 87 12.55 -14.18 24.44
C GLN A 87 12.92 -14.33 22.94
N GLY A 88 14.01 -13.74 22.42
CA GLY A 88 14.36 -13.87 21.00
C GLY A 88 15.84 -13.61 20.66
N PRO A 89 16.30 -14.00 19.46
CA PRO A 89 17.68 -13.80 19.02
C PRO A 89 18.05 -12.32 18.94
N GLN A 90 19.35 -12.05 19.09
CA GLN A 90 19.91 -10.72 18.88
C GLN A 90 19.84 -10.35 17.40
N LEU A 91 19.36 -9.14 17.14
CA LEU A 91 19.31 -8.59 15.79
C LEU A 91 20.70 -8.10 15.37
N PRO A 92 21.24 -8.52 14.22
CA PRO A 92 22.57 -8.10 13.76
C PRO A 92 22.65 -6.60 13.46
N CYS A 93 21.50 -5.95 13.23
CA CYS A 93 21.41 -4.49 13.05
C CYS A 93 21.39 -3.69 14.35
N GLY A 94 21.38 -4.35 15.52
CA GLY A 94 21.32 -3.70 16.84
C GLY A 94 19.98 -3.03 17.16
N GLY A 95 18.93 -3.30 16.38
CA GLY A 95 17.58 -2.79 16.63
C GLY A 95 16.79 -3.59 17.66
N VAL A 96 15.59 -3.09 17.99
CA VAL A 96 14.56 -3.82 18.75
C VAL A 96 13.29 -3.89 17.92
N LEU A 97 12.63 -5.04 17.93
CA LEU A 97 11.42 -5.32 17.17
C LEU A 97 10.37 -5.97 18.09
N GLU A 98 9.21 -5.34 18.22
CA GLU A 98 8.05 -5.93 18.91
C GLU A 98 7.08 -6.50 17.88
N VAL A 99 6.66 -7.75 18.07
CA VAL A 99 5.78 -8.49 17.15
C VAL A 99 4.58 -9.05 17.92
N LEU A 100 3.38 -8.82 17.40
CA LEU A 100 2.18 -9.54 17.81
C LEU A 100 2.05 -10.81 16.98
N VAL A 101 2.01 -11.96 17.64
CA VAL A 101 1.78 -13.28 17.02
C VAL A 101 0.37 -13.72 17.37
N GLU A 102 -0.45 -13.98 16.35
CA GLU A 102 -1.84 -14.38 16.50
C GLU A 102 -2.08 -15.71 15.79
N ARG A 103 -2.83 -16.61 16.43
CA ARG A 103 -3.27 -17.86 15.81
C ARG A 103 -4.69 -17.68 15.27
N PHE A 104 -4.87 -18.06 14.02
CA PHE A 104 -6.13 -18.14 13.31
C PHE A 104 -6.43 -19.63 13.08
N PRO A 105 -7.21 -20.27 13.98
CA PRO A 105 -7.56 -21.68 13.83
C PRO A 105 -8.35 -21.92 12.55
N ALA A 106 -8.21 -23.10 11.96
CA ALA A 106 -9.01 -23.51 10.82
C ALA A 106 -10.51 -23.41 11.13
N GLY A 107 -11.23 -22.65 10.32
CA GLY A 107 -12.67 -22.44 10.52
C GLY A 107 -13.24 -21.21 9.83
N GLU A 108 -14.55 -21.09 9.90
CA GLU A 108 -15.32 -20.04 9.23
C GLU A 108 -15.01 -18.64 9.80
N ALA A 109 -14.84 -18.53 11.12
CA ALA A 109 -14.54 -17.25 11.78
C ALA A 109 -13.20 -16.65 11.28
N SER A 110 -12.14 -17.46 11.27
CA SER A 110 -10.82 -17.06 10.76
C SER A 110 -10.86 -16.70 9.28
N THR A 111 -11.54 -17.53 8.47
CA THR A 111 -11.69 -17.28 7.03
C THR A 111 -12.43 -15.97 6.76
N THR A 112 -13.49 -15.69 7.51
CA THR A 112 -14.29 -14.47 7.37
C THR A 112 -13.49 -13.23 7.73
N LEU A 113 -12.75 -13.28 8.84
CA LEU A 113 -11.90 -12.17 9.27
C LEU A 113 -10.75 -11.92 8.28
N LEU A 114 -10.03 -12.96 7.86
CA LEU A 114 -8.94 -12.83 6.87
C LEU A 114 -9.45 -12.32 5.52
N ALA A 115 -10.64 -12.75 5.09
CA ALA A 115 -11.30 -12.23 3.88
C ALA A 115 -11.61 -10.74 4.02
N ALA A 116 -12.22 -10.32 5.13
CA ALA A 116 -12.51 -8.90 5.37
C ALA A 116 -11.22 -8.05 5.39
N MET A 117 -10.14 -8.54 5.99
CA MET A 117 -8.83 -7.88 5.98
C MET A 117 -8.25 -7.77 4.56
N SER A 118 -8.34 -8.85 3.76
CA SER A 118 -7.92 -8.84 2.36
C SER A 118 -8.72 -7.83 1.53
N ASP A 119 -10.04 -7.78 1.70
CA ASP A 119 -10.92 -6.86 0.97
C ASP A 119 -10.60 -5.39 1.27
N ILE A 120 -10.27 -5.06 2.52
CA ILE A 120 -9.79 -3.72 2.91
C ILE A 120 -8.52 -3.37 2.15
N LEU A 121 -7.52 -4.26 2.13
CA LEU A 121 -6.27 -4.01 1.39
C LEU A 121 -6.48 -3.90 -0.12
N ARG A 122 -7.53 -4.51 -0.69
CA ARG A 122 -7.87 -4.38 -2.12
C ARG A 122 -8.58 -3.07 -2.47
N GLY A 123 -9.16 -2.38 -1.51
CA GLY A 123 -9.90 -1.14 -1.77
C GLY A 123 -11.19 -0.94 -0.99
N ALA A 124 -11.60 -1.86 -0.10
CA ALA A 124 -12.72 -1.57 0.78
C ALA A 124 -12.36 -0.45 1.78
N PRO A 125 -13.36 0.26 2.36
CA PRO A 125 -13.11 1.38 3.26
C PRO A 125 -12.18 1.00 4.41
N PRO A 126 -11.32 1.93 4.88
CA PRO A 126 -10.44 1.67 6.02
C PRO A 126 -11.20 1.17 7.26
N ARG A 127 -10.50 0.36 8.05
CA ARG A 127 -10.99 -0.19 9.32
C ARG A 127 -9.89 -0.19 10.36
N LEU A 128 -10.29 -0.04 11.62
CA LEU A 128 -9.41 -0.25 12.75
C LEU A 128 -9.66 -1.64 13.31
N ARG A 129 -8.66 -2.52 13.19
CA ARG A 129 -8.68 -3.86 13.77
C ARG A 129 -8.18 -3.78 15.20
N GLU A 130 -9.04 -4.11 16.16
CA GLU A 130 -8.66 -4.18 17.56
C GLU A 130 -8.55 -5.64 18.00
N VAL A 131 -7.45 -5.99 18.65
CA VAL A 131 -7.12 -7.31 19.18
C VAL A 131 -6.96 -7.20 20.70
N ALA A 132 -7.73 -7.98 21.44
CA ALA A 132 -7.56 -8.12 22.89
C ALA A 132 -6.41 -9.11 23.19
N LEU A 133 -5.50 -8.73 24.08
CA LEU A 133 -4.27 -9.49 24.37
C LEU A 133 -4.47 -10.63 25.38
N ASP A 134 -5.59 -10.64 26.10
CA ASP A 134 -5.93 -11.65 27.09
C ASP A 134 -6.54 -12.92 26.46
N ASP A 135 -7.42 -12.75 25.47
CA ASP A 135 -8.15 -13.86 24.85
C ASP A 135 -8.06 -13.92 23.32
N GLY A 136 -7.45 -12.93 22.66
CA GLY A 136 -7.33 -12.87 21.20
C GLY A 136 -8.58 -12.38 20.48
N ALA A 137 -9.62 -11.94 21.21
CA ALA A 137 -10.84 -11.46 20.60
C ALA A 137 -10.52 -10.29 19.66
N THR A 138 -10.90 -10.44 18.40
CA THR A 138 -10.67 -9.45 17.35
C THR A 138 -11.98 -8.80 16.91
N ARG A 139 -11.97 -7.49 16.70
CA ARG A 139 -13.06 -6.74 16.08
C ARG A 139 -12.55 -5.77 15.02
N LEU A 140 -13.34 -5.55 13.98
CA LEU A 140 -13.13 -4.48 12.99
C LEU A 140 -14.07 -3.32 13.32
N LEU A 141 -13.52 -2.13 13.47
CA LEU A 141 -14.25 -0.88 13.73
C LEU A 141 -14.14 0.01 12.49
N ASP A 142 -15.12 0.89 12.30
CA ASP A 142 -15.02 1.95 11.29
C ASP A 142 -13.85 2.88 11.60
N ASP A 143 -13.11 3.29 10.56
CA ASP A 143 -11.95 4.16 10.65
C ASP A 143 -11.88 5.02 9.38
N ASP A 144 -11.38 6.24 9.50
CA ASP A 144 -11.24 7.18 8.37
C ASP A 144 -9.88 7.05 7.65
N GLY A 145 -9.05 6.08 8.07
CA GLY A 145 -7.71 5.84 7.51
C GLY A 145 -6.64 6.78 8.05
N LEU A 146 -6.94 7.65 9.01
CA LEU A 146 -6.01 8.65 9.53
C LEU A 146 -5.37 8.23 10.86
N GLY A 147 -4.08 8.53 11.02
CA GLY A 147 -3.36 8.31 12.28
C GLY A 147 -2.28 7.22 12.20
N PRO A 148 -1.68 6.85 13.33
CA PRO A 148 -0.60 5.86 13.37
C PRO A 148 -1.09 4.47 12.96
N ARG A 149 -0.27 3.71 12.22
CA ARG A 149 -0.68 2.36 11.74
C ARG A 149 -0.91 1.36 12.88
N VAL A 150 -0.20 1.55 14.01
CA VAL A 150 -0.29 0.72 15.20
C VAL A 150 -0.48 1.61 16.42
N GLU A 151 -1.46 1.27 17.24
CA GLU A 151 -1.69 1.85 18.57
C GLU A 151 -1.78 0.72 19.59
N ARG A 152 -1.22 0.91 20.78
CA ARG A 152 -1.16 -0.14 21.80
C ARG A 152 -1.52 0.40 23.17
N THR A 153 -2.38 -0.32 23.88
CA THR A 153 -2.65 -0.18 25.31
C THR A 153 -2.12 -1.41 26.05
N HIS A 154 -2.34 -1.48 27.37
CA HIS A 154 -1.86 -2.61 28.17
C HIS A 154 -2.58 -3.93 27.83
N ASP A 155 -3.83 -3.87 27.40
CA ASP A 155 -4.73 -5.00 27.14
C ASP A 155 -5.08 -5.18 25.67
N ARG A 156 -4.78 -4.21 24.81
CA ARG A 156 -5.22 -4.20 23.42
C ARG A 156 -4.16 -3.69 22.46
N VAL A 157 -4.22 -4.19 21.25
CA VAL A 157 -3.51 -3.66 20.08
C VAL A 157 -4.54 -3.25 19.04
N ARG A 158 -4.37 -2.06 18.47
CA ARG A 158 -5.16 -1.54 17.36
C ARG A 158 -4.28 -1.39 16.13
N LEU A 159 -4.71 -1.99 15.04
CA LEU A 159 -4.02 -2.03 13.75
C LEU A 159 -4.93 -1.37 12.72
N ARG A 160 -4.45 -0.28 12.12
CA ARG A 160 -5.17 0.39 11.04
C ARG A 160 -4.95 -0.37 9.74
N LEU A 161 -6.05 -0.84 9.16
CA LEU A 161 -6.08 -1.50 7.87
C LEU A 161 -6.65 -0.52 6.85
N ALA A 162 -5.91 -0.28 5.78
CA ALA A 162 -6.31 0.60 4.70
C ALA A 162 -5.96 -0.07 3.36
N PRO A 163 -6.58 0.38 2.25
CA PRO A 163 -6.20 -0.06 0.92
C PRO A 163 -4.70 0.07 0.67
N THR A 164 -4.15 -0.92 -0.02
CA THR A 164 -2.77 -0.93 -0.42
C THR A 164 -2.50 0.26 -1.35
N HIS A 165 -1.33 0.87 -1.26
CA HIS A 165 -1.05 2.03 -2.11
C HIS A 165 -0.97 1.63 -3.58
N ARG A 166 -1.70 2.37 -4.41
CA ARG A 166 -1.79 2.12 -5.85
C ARG A 166 -1.40 3.37 -6.62
N LEU A 167 -0.63 3.23 -7.69
CA LEU A 167 -0.34 4.27 -8.65
C LEU A 167 -0.93 3.90 -10.00
N ILE A 168 -1.91 4.67 -10.45
CA ILE A 168 -2.43 4.60 -11.82
C ILE A 168 -1.73 5.69 -12.65
N ILE A 169 -0.97 5.28 -13.66
CA ILE A 169 -0.33 6.19 -14.62
C ILE A 169 -1.17 6.22 -15.90
N ALA A 170 -1.83 7.36 -16.13
CA ALA A 170 -2.56 7.66 -17.34
C ALA A 170 -1.60 8.09 -18.45
N GLY A 171 -1.37 7.16 -19.38
CA GLY A 171 -0.56 7.34 -20.57
C GLY A 171 0.92 7.01 -20.41
N ILE A 172 1.51 6.54 -21.50
CA ILE A 172 2.91 6.15 -21.60
C ILE A 172 3.73 7.30 -22.22
N SER A 173 4.71 7.77 -21.46
CA SER A 173 5.71 8.76 -21.85
C SER A 173 7.10 8.35 -21.33
N PRO A 174 8.18 9.07 -21.69
CA PRO A 174 9.50 8.82 -21.12
C PRO A 174 9.57 8.90 -19.59
N VAL A 175 8.65 9.64 -18.94
CA VAL A 175 8.58 9.76 -17.47
C VAL A 175 7.93 8.53 -16.84
N THR A 176 6.96 7.91 -17.53
CA THR A 176 6.15 6.79 -17.02
C THR A 176 7.01 5.63 -16.52
N ARG A 177 8.10 5.28 -17.23
CA ARG A 177 9.01 4.20 -16.82
C ARG A 177 9.62 4.44 -15.44
N PHE A 178 10.20 5.61 -15.23
CA PHE A 178 10.84 5.96 -13.96
C PHE A 178 9.83 6.08 -12.82
N CYS A 179 8.65 6.67 -13.07
CA CYS A 179 7.58 6.70 -12.07
C CYS A 179 7.16 5.28 -11.64
N ALA A 180 6.97 4.38 -12.61
CA ALA A 180 6.59 3.01 -12.33
C ALA A 180 7.67 2.24 -11.53
N GLU A 181 8.95 2.42 -11.88
CA GLU A 181 10.08 1.81 -11.16
C GLU A 181 10.19 2.32 -9.72
N PHE A 182 10.10 3.64 -9.51
CA PHE A 182 10.13 4.23 -8.18
C PHE A 182 8.92 3.82 -7.33
N ALA A 183 7.71 3.85 -7.91
CA ALA A 183 6.50 3.42 -7.22
C ALA A 183 6.57 1.96 -6.78
N ARG A 184 7.02 1.07 -7.67
CA ARG A 184 7.25 -0.35 -7.34
C ARG A 184 8.28 -0.52 -6.21
N ALA A 185 9.37 0.23 -6.25
CA ALA A 185 10.39 0.20 -5.18
C ALA A 185 9.86 0.73 -3.83
N LEU A 186 8.77 1.50 -3.85
CA LEU A 186 8.06 2.01 -2.68
C LEU A 186 6.85 1.16 -2.29
N ASP A 187 6.76 -0.08 -2.79
CA ASP A 187 5.67 -1.04 -2.55
C ASP A 187 4.27 -0.57 -3.03
N PHE A 188 4.20 0.30 -4.05
CA PHE A 188 2.93 0.60 -4.72
C PHE A 188 2.56 -0.52 -5.70
N GLU A 189 1.27 -0.85 -5.77
CA GLU A 189 0.70 -1.50 -6.93
C GLU A 189 0.67 -0.51 -8.10
N VAL A 190 1.30 -0.86 -9.23
CA VAL A 190 1.42 0.07 -10.36
C VAL A 190 0.60 -0.43 -11.55
N ILE A 191 -0.29 0.44 -12.04
CA ILE A 191 -1.09 0.22 -13.24
C ILE A 191 -0.76 1.32 -14.26
N VAL A 192 -0.23 0.93 -15.41
CA VAL A 192 0.02 1.84 -16.53
C VAL A 192 -1.06 1.61 -17.58
N CYS A 193 -1.80 2.66 -17.93
CA CYS A 193 -2.92 2.57 -18.85
C CYS A 193 -2.71 3.49 -20.05
N ASP A 194 -2.78 2.98 -21.27
CA ASP A 194 -2.67 3.77 -22.50
C ASP A 194 -3.56 3.16 -23.60
N PRO A 195 -4.27 3.96 -24.42
CA PRO A 195 -5.09 3.41 -25.49
C PRO A 195 -4.27 2.91 -26.70
N ARG A 196 -3.00 3.33 -26.82
CA ARG A 196 -2.15 3.03 -27.99
C ARG A 196 -1.50 1.66 -27.83
N GLU A 197 -1.92 0.74 -28.68
CA GLU A 197 -1.38 -0.63 -28.72
C GLU A 197 0.15 -0.70 -28.74
N GLU A 198 0.78 0.10 -29.62
CA GLU A 198 2.23 0.12 -29.78
C GLU A 198 2.97 0.57 -28.51
N ALA A 199 2.40 1.54 -27.79
CA ALA A 199 2.97 2.02 -26.53
C ALA A 199 2.87 0.95 -25.45
N CYS A 200 1.73 0.28 -25.33
CA CYS A 200 1.54 -0.82 -24.37
C CYS A 200 2.46 -2.01 -24.66
N ARG A 201 2.62 -2.40 -25.93
CA ARG A 201 3.48 -3.53 -26.33
C ARG A 201 4.96 -3.33 -25.99
N THR A 202 5.43 -2.09 -26.02
CA THR A 202 6.83 -1.73 -25.76
C THR A 202 7.12 -1.40 -24.29
N PHE A 203 6.08 -1.25 -23.48
CA PHE A 203 6.22 -0.97 -22.06
C PHE A 203 6.28 -2.28 -21.28
N ASP A 204 7.50 -2.70 -20.94
CA ASP A 204 7.74 -3.88 -20.13
C ASP A 204 8.56 -3.50 -18.88
N ILE A 205 7.93 -3.70 -17.73
CA ILE A 205 8.52 -3.56 -16.39
C ILE A 205 7.91 -4.66 -15.53
N GLU A 206 8.76 -5.52 -15.00
CA GLU A 206 8.31 -6.60 -14.13
C GLU A 206 7.47 -6.08 -12.95
N GLY A 207 6.32 -6.71 -12.73
CA GLY A 207 5.43 -6.38 -11.62
C GLY A 207 4.53 -5.16 -11.86
N VAL A 208 4.63 -4.48 -13.00
CA VAL A 208 3.71 -3.41 -13.41
C VAL A 208 2.60 -4.00 -14.29
N GLN A 209 1.35 -3.67 -13.99
CA GLN A 209 0.22 -4.04 -14.84
C GLN A 209 0.07 -3.04 -15.98
N VAL A 210 0.10 -3.50 -17.22
CA VAL A 210 -0.16 -2.67 -18.41
C VAL A 210 -1.55 -2.95 -18.95
N VAL A 211 -2.37 -1.92 -19.10
CA VAL A 211 -3.76 -2.02 -19.57
C VAL A 211 -3.96 -1.20 -20.83
N GLN A 212 -4.34 -1.85 -21.92
CA GLN A 212 -4.60 -1.20 -23.21
C GLN A 212 -6.06 -0.73 -23.32
N ARG A 213 -6.36 0.46 -22.78
CA ARG A 213 -7.67 1.14 -22.93
C ARG A 213 -7.51 2.64 -22.63
N LEU A 214 -8.58 3.41 -22.77
CA LEU A 214 -8.57 4.81 -22.33
C LEU A 214 -8.46 4.90 -20.80
N PRO A 215 -7.51 5.68 -20.24
CA PRO A 215 -7.36 5.80 -18.78
C PRO A 215 -8.63 6.28 -18.08
N SER A 216 -9.39 7.19 -18.69
CA SER A 216 -10.67 7.69 -18.16
C SER A 216 -11.69 6.58 -17.88
N SER A 217 -11.63 5.47 -18.62
CA SER A 217 -12.51 4.32 -18.34
C SER A 217 -12.01 3.46 -17.19
N LEU A 218 -10.70 3.34 -16.98
CA LEU A 218 -10.10 2.50 -15.95
C LEU A 218 -10.15 3.16 -14.57
N ILE A 219 -9.90 4.47 -14.53
CA ILE A 219 -9.74 5.24 -13.28
C ILE A 219 -10.94 5.07 -12.33
N PRO A 220 -12.21 5.17 -12.76
CA PRO A 220 -13.35 4.94 -11.86
C PRO A 220 -13.44 3.52 -11.31
N GLU A 221 -13.03 2.51 -12.07
CA GLU A 221 -13.10 1.09 -11.70
C GLU A 221 -11.97 0.67 -10.75
N ALA A 222 -10.80 1.28 -10.93
CA ALA A 222 -9.56 0.87 -10.26
C ALA A 222 -9.12 1.83 -9.14
N SER A 223 -9.81 2.93 -8.89
CA SER A 223 -9.45 3.87 -7.82
C SER A 223 -10.16 3.56 -6.50
N HIS A 224 -9.40 3.66 -5.42
CA HIS A 224 -9.84 3.64 -4.03
C HIS A 224 -9.06 4.70 -3.23
N ASP A 225 -9.32 4.86 -1.94
CA ASP A 225 -8.73 5.90 -1.08
C ASP A 225 -7.20 5.85 -1.06
N GLY A 226 -6.60 4.65 -1.12
CA GLY A 226 -5.15 4.45 -1.27
C GLY A 226 -4.57 4.66 -2.69
N THR A 227 -5.32 5.20 -3.65
CA THR A 227 -4.86 5.38 -5.04
C THR A 227 -4.33 6.79 -5.30
N ALA A 228 -3.16 6.88 -5.93
CA ALA A 228 -2.65 8.05 -6.63
C ALA A 228 -2.89 7.89 -8.14
N VAL A 229 -3.41 8.93 -8.79
CA VAL A 229 -3.60 8.97 -10.24
C VAL A 229 -2.70 10.05 -10.81
N VAL A 230 -1.87 9.71 -11.79
CA VAL A 230 -0.99 10.67 -12.46
C VAL A 230 -1.15 10.60 -13.96
N ALA A 231 -1.24 11.75 -14.62
CA ALA A 231 -1.20 11.86 -16.07
C ALA A 231 0.13 12.49 -16.48
N LEU A 232 0.97 11.69 -17.15
CA LEU A 232 2.37 12.01 -17.45
C LEU A 232 2.61 12.19 -18.94
N THR A 233 1.56 12.52 -19.70
CA THR A 233 1.69 12.83 -21.12
C THR A 233 1.63 14.34 -21.35
N HIS A 234 1.55 14.73 -22.63
CA HIS A 234 1.23 16.10 -23.05
C HIS A 234 0.02 16.09 -24.00
N ASP A 235 -0.77 15.02 -24.02
CA ASP A 235 -1.91 14.86 -24.91
C ASP A 235 -3.21 15.12 -24.13
N PRO A 236 -3.92 16.24 -24.38
CA PRO A 236 -5.20 16.53 -23.72
C PRO A 236 -6.25 15.44 -23.89
N ARG A 237 -6.17 14.64 -24.97
CA ARG A 237 -7.11 13.53 -25.21
C ARG A 237 -6.89 12.36 -24.24
N ILE A 238 -5.73 12.31 -23.58
CA ILE A 238 -5.42 11.34 -22.53
C ILE A 238 -5.48 12.02 -21.17
N ASP A 239 -4.69 13.09 -20.99
CA ASP A 239 -4.52 13.77 -19.70
C ASP A 239 -5.82 14.37 -19.19
N ASP A 240 -6.48 15.22 -19.99
CA ASP A 240 -7.65 15.96 -19.51
C ASP A 240 -8.82 15.01 -19.26
N LEU A 241 -9.02 14.01 -20.14
CA LEU A 241 -10.03 12.96 -19.92
C LEU A 241 -9.76 12.13 -18.66
N ALA A 242 -8.49 11.82 -18.37
CA ALA A 242 -8.11 11.13 -17.14
C ALA A 242 -8.41 11.99 -15.91
N MET A 243 -8.09 13.30 -15.94
CA MET A 243 -8.33 14.20 -14.81
C MET A 243 -9.82 14.41 -14.54
N ILE A 244 -10.66 14.52 -15.57
CA ILE A 244 -12.11 14.65 -15.43
C ILE A 244 -12.69 13.50 -14.61
N GLU A 245 -12.22 12.27 -14.83
CA GLU A 245 -12.70 11.11 -14.07
C GLU A 245 -12.00 10.96 -12.72
N ALA A 246 -10.68 11.23 -12.65
CA ALA A 246 -9.91 11.09 -11.42
C ALA A 246 -10.46 11.94 -10.27
N VAL A 247 -10.86 13.21 -10.53
CA VAL A 247 -11.41 14.12 -9.51
C VAL A 247 -12.76 13.68 -8.94
N ARG A 248 -13.39 12.66 -9.53
CA ARG A 248 -14.64 12.06 -9.03
C ARG A 248 -14.40 10.79 -8.23
N THR A 249 -13.17 10.30 -8.20
CA THR A 249 -12.76 9.13 -7.42
C THR A 249 -12.26 9.54 -6.04
N PRO A 250 -12.15 8.61 -5.08
CA PRO A 250 -11.56 8.90 -3.78
C PRO A 250 -10.02 8.93 -3.77
N ALA A 251 -9.36 8.92 -4.95
CA ALA A 251 -7.90 8.99 -5.04
C ALA A 251 -7.32 10.12 -4.18
N PHE A 252 -6.34 9.78 -3.33
CA PHE A 252 -5.73 10.71 -2.39
C PHE A 252 -4.78 11.71 -3.07
N TYR A 253 -4.31 11.40 -4.27
CA TYR A 253 -3.43 12.25 -5.06
C TYR A 253 -3.84 12.22 -6.53
N ILE A 254 -4.02 13.38 -7.15
CA ILE A 254 -4.36 13.49 -8.56
C ILE A 254 -3.44 14.54 -9.18
N GLY A 255 -2.51 14.09 -10.01
CA GLY A 255 -1.48 14.96 -10.57
C GLY A 255 -1.43 14.91 -12.08
N VAL A 256 -1.09 16.03 -12.70
CA VAL A 256 -0.88 16.03 -14.15
C VAL A 256 0.28 16.92 -14.57
N MET A 257 1.14 16.36 -15.41
CA MET A 257 2.37 17.00 -15.85
C MET A 257 2.10 18.25 -16.69
N GLY A 258 2.88 19.29 -16.45
CA GLY A 258 2.83 20.55 -17.19
C GLY A 258 3.65 21.64 -16.50
N SER A 259 4.13 22.60 -17.29
CA SER A 259 4.60 23.90 -16.78
C SER A 259 3.43 24.73 -16.24
N HIS A 260 3.72 25.77 -15.43
CA HIS A 260 2.69 26.71 -14.95
C HIS A 260 1.76 27.20 -16.06
N ARG A 261 2.32 27.67 -17.19
CA ARG A 261 1.54 28.14 -18.34
C ARG A 261 0.61 27.06 -18.92
N THR A 262 1.10 25.82 -19.04
CA THR A 262 0.27 24.72 -19.56
C THR A 262 -0.76 24.24 -18.55
N SER A 263 -0.47 24.36 -17.25
CA SER A 263 -1.39 24.06 -16.15
C SER A 263 -2.56 25.05 -16.11
N GLU A 264 -2.29 26.36 -16.26
CA GLU A 264 -3.33 27.39 -16.37
C GLU A 264 -4.25 27.14 -17.56
N ALA A 265 -3.66 26.88 -18.74
CA ALA A 265 -4.42 26.55 -19.93
C ALA A 265 -5.22 25.24 -19.79
N ARG A 266 -4.70 24.27 -19.03
CA ARG A 266 -5.42 23.02 -18.72
C ARG A 266 -6.58 23.27 -17.78
N ALA A 267 -6.38 24.02 -16.69
CA ALA A 267 -7.43 24.35 -15.75
C ALA A 267 -8.59 25.06 -16.46
N GLU A 268 -8.29 25.98 -17.38
CA GLU A 268 -9.31 26.64 -18.21
C GLU A 268 -10.08 25.68 -19.12
N ARG A 269 -9.41 24.70 -19.75
CA ARG A 269 -10.09 23.66 -20.54
C ARG A 269 -10.94 22.74 -19.67
N LEU A 270 -10.44 22.33 -18.51
CA LEU A 270 -11.14 21.45 -17.58
C LEU A 270 -12.41 22.11 -17.02
N ARG A 271 -12.36 23.41 -16.72
CA ARG A 271 -13.56 24.19 -16.37
C ARG A 271 -14.55 24.25 -17.53
N ARG A 272 -14.12 24.79 -18.68
CA ARG A 272 -15.03 25.07 -19.81
C ARG A 272 -15.59 23.83 -20.50
N SER A 273 -14.73 22.85 -20.75
CA SER A 273 -15.07 21.65 -21.54
C SER A 273 -15.28 20.41 -20.68
N GLY A 274 -14.54 20.29 -19.57
CA GLY A 274 -14.70 19.18 -18.62
C GLY A 274 -15.87 19.38 -17.64
N GLY A 275 -16.32 20.63 -17.45
CA GLY A 275 -17.39 20.96 -16.50
C GLY A 275 -16.96 20.83 -15.04
N LEU A 276 -15.66 20.96 -14.75
CA LEU A 276 -15.14 20.87 -13.39
C LEU A 276 -15.42 22.17 -12.63
N ASP A 277 -15.88 22.03 -11.39
CA ASP A 277 -15.97 23.14 -10.44
C ASP A 277 -14.62 23.46 -9.78
N GLU A 278 -14.53 24.56 -9.03
CA GLU A 278 -13.28 24.97 -8.38
C GLU A 278 -12.79 23.93 -7.36
N ALA A 279 -13.69 23.28 -6.62
CA ALA A 279 -13.29 22.26 -5.65
C ALA A 279 -12.65 21.04 -6.33
N GLN A 280 -13.15 20.64 -7.50
CA GLN A 280 -12.56 19.59 -8.32
C GLN A 280 -11.23 20.02 -8.95
N ILE A 281 -11.10 21.26 -9.37
CA ILE A 281 -9.83 21.80 -9.87
C ILE A 281 -8.78 21.87 -8.75
N ASP A 282 -9.16 22.26 -7.54
CA ASP A 282 -8.28 22.36 -6.38
C ASP A 282 -7.73 20.99 -5.93
N ARG A 283 -8.39 19.88 -6.30
CA ARG A 283 -7.86 18.52 -6.11
C ARG A 283 -6.69 18.18 -7.03
N LEU A 284 -6.47 18.94 -8.10
CA LEU A 284 -5.46 18.64 -9.11
C LEU A 284 -4.12 19.29 -8.80
N HIS A 285 -3.06 18.49 -8.72
CA HIS A 285 -1.68 18.94 -8.61
C HIS A 285 -1.15 19.32 -10.00
N MET A 286 -1.18 20.63 -10.30
CA MET A 286 -0.79 21.21 -11.59
C MET A 286 -0.02 22.54 -11.41
N PRO A 287 1.31 22.59 -11.60
CA PRO A 287 2.22 21.50 -11.98
C PRO A 287 2.26 20.35 -10.97
N ILE A 288 2.50 19.14 -11.47
CA ILE A 288 2.67 17.93 -10.65
C ILE A 288 4.06 17.89 -10.01
N GLY A 289 4.17 17.28 -8.84
CA GLY A 289 5.44 17.01 -8.18
C GLY A 289 5.98 18.19 -7.37
N LEU A 290 7.00 17.93 -6.56
CA LEU A 290 7.71 18.98 -5.82
C LEU A 290 8.54 19.86 -6.76
N ASP A 291 8.66 21.14 -6.45
CA ASP A 291 9.54 22.05 -7.18
C ASP A 291 11.02 21.78 -6.83
N LEU A 292 11.61 20.83 -7.55
CA LEU A 292 13.03 20.47 -7.45
C LEU A 292 13.86 21.11 -8.57
N GLY A 293 13.26 21.94 -9.43
CA GLY A 293 13.89 22.40 -10.68
C GLY A 293 14.17 21.26 -11.68
N SER A 294 13.37 20.19 -11.64
CA SER A 294 13.53 18.97 -12.45
C SER A 294 13.42 19.22 -13.95
N LYS A 295 14.25 18.53 -14.74
CA LYS A 295 14.32 18.68 -16.21
C LYS A 295 14.33 17.35 -16.95
N THR A 296 15.01 16.34 -16.41
CA THR A 296 15.08 15.02 -17.04
C THR A 296 13.86 14.16 -16.66
N PRO A 297 13.48 13.15 -17.46
CA PRO A 297 12.37 12.28 -17.10
C PRO A 297 12.51 11.61 -15.74
N ALA A 298 13.72 11.23 -15.34
CA ALA A 298 13.99 10.63 -14.03
C ALA A 298 13.84 11.65 -12.88
N GLU A 299 14.32 12.88 -13.06
CA GLU A 299 14.14 13.96 -12.07
C GLU A 299 12.66 14.33 -11.90
N ILE A 300 11.91 14.39 -13.01
CA ILE A 300 10.46 14.66 -12.98
C ILE A 300 9.76 13.51 -12.23
N ALA A 301 10.08 12.26 -12.56
CA ALA A 301 9.50 11.11 -11.86
C ALA A 301 9.83 11.11 -10.36
N LEU A 302 11.05 11.48 -9.98
CA LEU A 302 11.44 11.62 -8.58
C LEU A 302 10.63 12.72 -7.89
N ALA A 303 10.47 13.89 -8.53
CA ALA A 303 9.66 14.99 -8.01
C ALA A 303 8.18 14.59 -7.80
N VAL A 304 7.61 13.85 -8.75
CA VAL A 304 6.24 13.31 -8.67
C VAL A 304 6.10 12.33 -7.51
N MET A 305 6.98 11.32 -7.43
CA MET A 305 6.90 10.32 -6.37
C MET A 305 7.18 10.90 -4.98
N ALA A 306 8.10 11.87 -4.86
CA ALA A 306 8.34 12.58 -3.62
C ALA A 306 7.09 13.35 -3.16
N ASP A 307 6.36 13.97 -4.08
CA ASP A 307 5.11 14.68 -3.76
C ASP A 307 3.98 13.71 -3.37
N ILE A 308 3.84 12.58 -4.08
CA ILE A 308 2.89 11.52 -3.71
C ILE A 308 3.17 11.02 -2.28
N LEU A 309 4.44 10.71 -1.95
CA LEU A 309 4.82 10.29 -0.61
C LEU A 309 4.53 11.37 0.44
N ARG A 310 4.79 12.65 0.12
CA ARG A 310 4.51 13.77 1.02
C ARG A 310 3.01 13.82 1.38
N VAL A 311 2.13 13.74 0.39
CA VAL A 311 0.67 13.75 0.58
C VAL A 311 0.22 12.49 1.33
N GLN A 312 0.70 11.31 0.93
CA GLN A 312 0.42 10.04 1.59
C GLN A 312 0.77 10.07 3.09
N ARG A 313 1.83 10.79 3.48
CA ARG A 313 2.27 10.93 4.87
C ARG A 313 1.61 12.11 5.61
N GLY A 314 0.63 12.78 5.00
CA GLY A 314 -0.08 13.91 5.60
C GLY A 314 0.80 15.15 5.82
N ARG A 315 1.88 15.32 5.05
CA ARG A 315 2.80 16.45 5.17
C ARG A 315 2.35 17.61 4.29
N GLN A 316 2.32 18.82 4.83
CA GLN A 316 2.11 20.05 4.04
C GLN A 316 3.32 20.34 3.13
N PRO A 317 3.12 20.99 1.97
CA PRO A 317 4.19 21.37 1.05
C PRO A 317 5.16 22.39 1.68
#